data_AF-A0A3P7ISY3-F1
#
_entry.id   AF-A0A3P7ISY3-F1
#
_cell.length_a   1.000
_cell.length_b   1.000
_cell.length_c   1.000
_cell.angle_alpha   90.00
_cell.angle_beta   90.00
_cell.angle_gamma   90.00
#
_symmetry.space_group_name_H-M   'P 1'
#
loop_
_entity.id
_entity.type
_entity.pdbx_description
1 polymer ?
#
loop_
_entity_poly.entity_id
_entity_poly.type
_entity_poly.pdbx_seq_one_letter_code
_entity_poly.pdbx_strand_id
1 'polypeptide(L)'
;MVRVYSRPEAVNSTTHALKTAANVLDLLQEYFGVPLNNEKQDFFAVPVMDGMPASGQGLTFMPEEDLLVNPTTGTVEQKVKVARALINQLSRQWFGNLVTPSDWHALWLNEAFANYMEYFLLGKLYENEIDAGGALLRMIKTVIGEEKFQKGVQ
;
A
#
# COMPACT_ATOMS: atom_id res chain seq x y z
N MET A 1 -3.28 -6.05 -14.09
CA MET A 1 -1.98 -5.57 -14.64
C MET A 1 -1.54 -4.31 -13.90
N VAL A 2 -0.28 -4.20 -13.46
CA VAL A 2 0.24 -3.03 -12.73
C VAL A 2 1.15 -2.18 -13.63
N ARG A 3 1.03 -0.86 -13.55
CA ARG A 3 1.87 0.09 -14.31
C ARG A 3 2.29 1.27 -13.43
N VAL A 4 3.49 1.78 -13.65
CA VAL A 4 4.02 2.97 -12.97
C VAL A 4 4.46 3.96 -14.03
N TYR A 5 3.94 5.18 -13.93
CA TYR A 5 4.20 6.29 -14.83
C TYR A 5 4.99 7.37 -14.09
N SER A 6 5.94 7.98 -14.79
CA SER A 6 6.75 9.08 -14.29
C SER A 6 7.06 10.05 -15.43
N ARG A 7 7.75 11.14 -15.11
CA ARG A 7 8.43 11.94 -16.14
C ARG A 7 9.48 11.09 -16.88
N PRO A 8 9.77 11.39 -18.17
CA PRO A 8 10.69 10.60 -18.98
C PRO A 8 12.08 10.41 -18.34
N GLU A 9 12.63 11.45 -17.71
CA GLU A 9 13.93 11.44 -17.06
C GLU A 9 14.00 10.53 -15.83
N ALA A 10 12.85 10.17 -15.24
CA ALA A 10 12.77 9.42 -14.00
C ALA A 10 12.28 7.97 -14.20
N VAL A 11 12.08 7.52 -15.44
CA VAL A 11 11.56 6.18 -15.78
C VAL A 11 12.37 5.07 -15.12
N ASN A 12 13.70 5.20 -15.05
CA ASN A 12 14.56 4.19 -14.42
C ASN A 12 14.29 4.02 -12.91
N SER A 13 13.76 5.06 -12.27
CA SER A 13 13.43 5.07 -10.84
C SER A 13 12.10 4.39 -10.51
N THR A 14 11.32 3.96 -11.52
CA THR A 14 10.01 3.30 -11.33
C THR A 14 10.14 1.81 -11.01
N THR A 15 11.29 1.21 -11.28
CA THR A 15 11.50 -0.25 -11.23
C THR A 15 11.16 -0.85 -9.86
N HIS A 16 11.58 -0.17 -8.78
CA HIS A 16 11.31 -0.62 -7.41
C HIS A 16 9.81 -0.60 -7.10
N ALA A 17 9.13 0.50 -7.45
CA ALA A 17 7.70 0.64 -7.24
C ALA A 17 6.88 -0.37 -8.04
N LEU A 18 7.20 -0.60 -9.32
CA LEU A 18 6.47 -1.56 -10.15
C LEU A 18 6.52 -2.98 -9.56
N LYS A 19 7.72 -3.43 -9.17
CA LYS A 19 7.90 -4.75 -8.55
C LYS A 19 7.19 -4.85 -7.20
N THR A 20 7.31 -3.81 -6.38
CA THR A 20 6.70 -3.77 -5.06
C THR A 20 5.17 -3.77 -5.16
N ALA A 21 4.60 -2.92 -6.02
CA ALA A 21 3.16 -2.81 -6.22
C ALA A 21 2.54 -4.11 -6.76
N ALA A 22 3.22 -4.79 -7.69
CA ALA A 22 2.78 -6.09 -8.19
C ALA A 22 2.74 -7.14 -7.07
N ASN A 23 3.83 -7.27 -6.30
CA ASN A 23 3.90 -8.21 -5.19
C ASN A 23 2.87 -7.90 -4.09
N VAL A 24 2.73 -6.63 -3.72
CA VAL A 24 1.75 -6.19 -2.71
C VAL A 24 0.32 -6.45 -3.17
N LEU A 25 0.01 -6.22 -4.45
CA LEU A 25 -1.32 -6.51 -5.00
C LEU A 25 -1.63 -8.01 -4.88
N ASP A 26 -0.70 -8.89 -5.23
CA ASP A 26 -0.87 -10.33 -5.11
C ASP A 26 -1.09 -10.76 -3.64
N LEU A 27 -0.27 -10.23 -2.72
CA LEU A 27 -0.39 -10.50 -1.28
C LEU A 27 -1.72 -10.03 -0.70
N LEU A 28 -2.24 -8.87 -1.12
CA LEU A 28 -3.53 -8.36 -0.65
C LEU A 28 -4.70 -9.20 -1.20
N GLN A 29 -4.65 -9.61 -2.47
CA GLN A 29 -5.67 -10.50 -3.04
C GLN A 29 -5.70 -11.85 -2.33
N GLU A 30 -4.53 -12.42 -2.03
CA GLU A 30 -4.42 -13.64 -1.23
C GLU A 30 -4.96 -13.44 0.19
N TYR A 31 -4.57 -12.35 0.85
CA TYR A 31 -4.96 -12.07 2.23
C TYR A 31 -6.47 -11.88 2.37
N PHE A 32 -7.10 -11.10 1.49
CA PHE A 32 -8.54 -10.84 1.55
C PHE A 32 -9.39 -11.92 0.90
N GLY A 33 -8.81 -12.80 0.07
CA GLY A 33 -9.56 -13.81 -0.67
C GLY A 33 -10.54 -13.24 -1.71
N VAL A 34 -10.51 -11.93 -1.95
CA VAL A 34 -11.39 -11.21 -2.89
C VAL A 34 -10.52 -10.55 -3.96
N PRO A 35 -10.61 -10.98 -5.24
CA PRO A 35 -9.88 -10.33 -6.32
C PRO A 35 -10.47 -8.95 -6.60
N LEU A 36 -9.64 -8.01 -7.03
CA LEU A 36 -10.14 -6.73 -7.51
C LEU A 36 -10.77 -6.92 -8.91
N ASN A 37 -11.94 -6.33 -9.13
CA ASN A 37 -12.65 -6.41 -10.42
C ASN A 37 -12.08 -5.50 -11.52
N ASN A 38 -11.04 -4.72 -11.25
CA ASN A 38 -10.45 -3.81 -12.22
C ASN A 38 -9.34 -4.49 -13.04
N GLU A 39 -9.28 -4.18 -14.33
CA GLU A 39 -8.30 -4.78 -15.26
C GLU A 39 -6.85 -4.34 -14.96
N LYS A 40 -6.69 -3.19 -14.29
CA LYS A 40 -5.39 -2.54 -14.07
C LYS A 40 -5.29 -1.75 -12.77
N GLN A 41 -4.05 -1.54 -12.33
CA GLN A 41 -3.65 -0.58 -11.32
C GLN A 41 -2.52 0.29 -11.87
N ASP A 42 -2.82 1.56 -12.11
CA ASP A 42 -1.87 2.54 -12.62
C ASP A 42 -1.45 3.52 -11.51
N PHE A 43 -0.15 3.73 -11.35
CA PHE A 43 0.42 4.71 -10.42
C PHE A 43 1.12 5.83 -11.20
N PHE A 44 0.81 7.09 -10.89
CA PHE A 44 1.42 8.26 -11.51
C PHE A 44 2.26 9.03 -10.50
N ALA A 45 3.56 9.14 -10.78
CA ALA A 45 4.49 9.93 -10.00
C ALA A 45 4.37 11.41 -10.39
N VAL A 46 3.89 12.23 -9.46
CA VAL A 46 3.61 13.65 -9.65
C VAL A 46 4.75 14.49 -9.06
N PRO A 47 5.44 15.32 -9.86
CA PRO A 47 6.64 16.05 -9.41
C PRO A 47 6.36 17.10 -8.34
N VAL A 48 5.20 17.76 -8.44
CA VAL A 48 4.71 18.75 -7.48
C VAL A 48 3.25 18.44 -7.25
N MET A 49 2.91 18.08 -6.01
CA MET A 49 1.56 17.68 -5.64
C MET A 49 1.14 18.45 -4.40
N ASP A 50 0.07 19.23 -4.53
CA ASP A 50 -0.55 19.93 -3.41
C ASP A 50 -1.60 18.99 -2.79
N GLY A 51 -1.28 18.44 -1.61
CA GLY A 51 -2.17 17.55 -0.86
C GLY A 51 -1.72 16.09 -0.82
N MET A 52 -2.60 15.23 -0.29
CA MET A 52 -2.32 13.80 -0.10
C MET A 52 -2.55 13.00 -1.38
N PRO A 53 -1.89 11.83 -1.55
CA PRO A 53 -2.14 10.92 -2.67
C PRO A 53 -3.63 10.74 -2.96
N ALA A 54 -4.01 10.88 -4.22
CA ALA A 54 -5.39 10.76 -4.67
C ALA A 54 -5.56 9.41 -5.35
N SER A 55 -6.35 8.53 -4.75
CA SER A 55 -6.59 7.17 -5.25
C SER A 55 -8.04 6.99 -5.67
N GLY A 56 -8.23 6.54 -6.90
CA GLY A 56 -9.48 6.01 -7.42
C GLY A 56 -9.36 4.51 -7.71
N GLN A 57 -10.41 3.92 -8.28
CA GLN A 57 -10.38 2.51 -8.65
C GLN A 57 -9.46 2.31 -9.86
N GLY A 58 -8.33 1.62 -9.66
CA GLY A 58 -7.37 1.31 -10.73
C GLY A 58 -6.40 2.44 -11.13
N LEU A 59 -6.45 3.59 -10.45
CA LEU A 59 -5.62 4.76 -10.76
C LEU A 59 -5.26 5.51 -9.47
N THR A 60 -3.97 5.74 -9.24
CA THR A 60 -3.48 6.48 -8.07
C THR A 60 -2.43 7.51 -8.49
N PHE A 61 -2.59 8.76 -8.01
CA PHE A 61 -1.60 9.81 -8.12
C PHE A 61 -0.82 9.92 -6.81
N MET A 62 0.51 9.94 -6.88
CA MET A 62 1.40 9.98 -5.72
C MET A 62 2.54 10.98 -5.95
N PRO A 63 3.04 11.67 -4.91
CA PRO A 63 4.27 12.44 -4.99
C PRO A 63 5.44 11.56 -5.47
N GLU A 64 6.36 12.12 -6.25
CA GLU A 64 7.54 11.37 -6.73
C GLU A 64 8.35 10.75 -5.59
N GLU A 65 8.46 11.42 -4.45
CA GLU A 65 9.19 10.93 -3.28
C GLU A 65 8.55 9.71 -2.57
N ASP A 66 7.30 9.39 -2.91
CA ASP A 66 6.55 8.26 -2.38
C ASP A 66 6.42 7.12 -3.40
N LEU A 67 6.93 7.30 -4.62
CA LEU A 67 6.79 6.34 -5.71
C LEU A 67 8.10 6.03 -6.46
N LEU A 68 9.09 6.93 -6.45
CA LEU A 68 10.33 6.77 -7.22
C LEU A 68 11.51 6.50 -6.31
N VAL A 69 12.35 5.53 -6.71
CA VAL A 69 13.61 5.21 -6.03
C VAL A 69 14.73 5.16 -7.05
N ASN A 70 15.77 5.96 -6.87
CA ASN A 70 16.93 5.91 -7.75
C ASN A 70 17.60 4.51 -7.66
N PRO A 71 17.82 3.80 -8.79
CA PRO A 71 18.34 2.44 -8.75
C PRO A 71 19.79 2.34 -8.25
N THR A 72 20.58 3.43 -8.37
CA THR A 72 22.00 3.47 -8.00
C THR A 72 22.22 4.06 -6.62
N THR A 73 21.47 5.09 -6.25
CA THR A 73 21.68 5.85 -5.00
C THR A 73 20.57 5.66 -3.97
N GLY A 74 19.50 4.94 -4.32
CA GLY A 74 18.33 4.75 -3.46
C GLY A 74 18.64 3.99 -2.18
N THR A 75 18.34 4.58 -1.03
CA THR A 75 18.59 3.99 0.28
C THR A 75 17.54 2.91 0.61
N VAL A 76 17.84 2.06 1.60
CA VAL A 76 16.86 1.10 2.14
C VAL A 76 15.65 1.85 2.70
N GLU A 77 15.88 2.93 3.44
CA GLU A 77 14.81 3.78 3.99
C GLU A 77 13.87 4.31 2.90
N GLN A 78 14.41 4.78 1.76
CA GLN A 78 13.59 5.22 0.63
C GLN A 78 12.79 4.07 0.02
N LYS A 79 13.39 2.89 -0.14
CA LYS A 79 12.68 1.69 -0.64
C LYS A 79 11.52 1.29 0.26
N VAL A 80 11.73 1.35 1.58
CA VAL A 80 10.72 1.07 2.60
C VAL A 80 9.63 2.13 2.62
N LYS A 81 9.99 3.41 2.50
CA LYS A 81 9.03 4.53 2.39
C LYS A 81 8.09 4.32 1.19
N VAL A 82 8.65 4.03 0.02
CA VAL A 82 7.87 3.75 -1.20
C VAL A 82 7.01 2.50 -1.05
N ALA A 83 7.55 1.42 -0.46
CA ALA A 83 6.78 0.21 -0.21
C ALA A 83 5.58 0.47 0.72
N ARG A 84 5.80 1.23 1.80
CA ARG A 84 4.74 1.64 2.73
C ARG A 84 3.64 2.42 2.02
N ALA A 85 4.01 3.42 1.24
CA ALA A 85 3.06 4.25 0.50
C ALA A 85 2.23 3.42 -0.49
N LEU A 86 2.87 2.51 -1.23
CA LEU A 86 2.18 1.59 -2.13
C LEU A 86 1.21 0.64 -1.40
N ILE A 87 1.62 0.10 -0.25
CA ILE A 87 0.74 -0.75 0.57
C ILE A 87 -0.48 0.04 1.04
N ASN A 88 -0.28 1.28 1.51
CA ASN A 88 -1.38 2.14 1.95
C ASN A 88 -2.42 2.32 0.83
N GLN A 89 -1.97 2.73 -0.36
CA GLN A 89 -2.86 3.03 -1.49
C GLN A 89 -3.51 1.78 -2.08
N LEU A 90 -2.79 0.65 -2.16
CA LEU A 90 -3.37 -0.62 -2.62
C LEU A 90 -4.38 -1.18 -1.62
N SER A 91 -4.14 -1.06 -0.32
CA SER A 91 -5.08 -1.53 0.70
C SER A 91 -6.41 -0.78 0.66
N ARG A 92 -6.38 0.51 0.29
CA ARG A 92 -7.59 1.33 0.07
C ARG A 92 -8.47 0.85 -1.06
N GLN A 93 -7.95 0.04 -1.98
CA GLN A 93 -8.77 -0.59 -3.03
C GLN A 93 -9.79 -1.57 -2.43
N TRP A 94 -9.48 -2.20 -1.29
CA TRP A 94 -10.46 -2.97 -0.51
C TRP A 94 -11.18 -2.08 0.50
N PHE A 95 -10.45 -1.38 1.37
CA PHE A 95 -11.02 -0.56 2.45
C PHE A 95 -11.01 0.92 2.06
N GLY A 96 -12.08 1.34 1.40
CA GLY A 96 -12.22 2.66 0.78
C GLY A 96 -13.06 2.58 -0.49
N ASN A 97 -12.62 1.75 -1.45
CA ASN A 97 -13.30 1.57 -2.73
C ASN A 97 -14.32 0.41 -2.70
N LEU A 98 -13.91 -0.81 -2.31
CA LEU A 98 -14.83 -1.96 -2.26
C LEU A 98 -15.75 -1.90 -1.02
N VAL A 99 -15.17 -1.60 0.13
CA VAL A 99 -15.88 -1.35 1.39
C VAL A 99 -15.78 0.14 1.68
N THR A 100 -16.81 0.89 1.30
CA THR A 100 -16.87 2.33 1.57
C THR A 100 -17.66 2.56 2.86
N PRO A 101 -17.15 3.37 3.80
CA PRO A 101 -17.89 3.71 4.99
C PRO A 101 -19.22 4.39 4.64
N SER A 102 -20.28 4.06 5.38
CA SER A 102 -21.62 4.62 5.15
C SER A 102 -21.71 6.11 5.52
N ASP A 103 -20.77 6.60 6.32
CA ASP A 103 -20.66 8.01 6.73
C ASP A 103 -19.21 8.35 7.13
N TRP A 104 -18.89 9.65 7.10
CA TRP A 104 -17.59 10.25 7.44
C TRP A 104 -17.09 9.90 8.83
N HIS A 105 -17.99 9.62 9.78
CA HIS A 105 -17.62 9.16 11.13
C HIS A 105 -16.89 7.81 11.12
N ALA A 106 -17.04 7.01 10.06
CA ALA A 106 -16.37 5.73 9.89
C ALA A 106 -15.14 5.80 8.98
N LEU A 107 -14.72 7.00 8.54
CA LEU A 107 -13.55 7.16 7.67
C LEU A 107 -12.25 6.69 8.31
N TRP A 108 -12.17 6.72 9.65
CA TRP A 108 -11.04 6.18 10.41
C TRP A 108 -10.80 4.69 10.14
N LEU A 109 -11.83 3.94 9.74
CA LEU A 109 -11.72 2.51 9.47
C LEU A 109 -10.82 2.24 8.26
N ASN A 110 -10.93 3.05 7.20
CA ASN A 110 -10.10 2.94 6.01
C ASN A 110 -8.62 3.18 6.35
N GLU A 111 -8.35 4.26 7.10
CA GLU A 111 -7.00 4.61 7.56
C GLU A 111 -6.41 3.52 8.48
N ALA A 112 -7.21 3.01 9.42
CA ALA A 112 -6.77 1.99 10.35
C ALA A 112 -6.39 0.67 9.64
N PHE A 113 -7.18 0.25 8.64
CA PHE A 113 -6.87 -0.93 7.85
C PHE A 113 -5.65 -0.75 6.95
N ALA A 114 -5.51 0.41 6.29
CA ALA A 114 -4.35 0.70 5.48
C ALA A 114 -3.06 0.67 6.33
N ASN A 115 -3.07 1.31 7.51
CA ASN A 115 -1.95 1.29 8.45
C ASN A 115 -1.64 -0.13 8.98
N TYR A 116 -2.66 -0.97 9.17
CA TYR A 116 -2.46 -2.37 9.56
C TYR A 116 -1.76 -3.17 8.45
N MET A 117 -2.24 -3.03 7.21
CA MET A 117 -1.63 -3.70 6.06
C MET A 117 -0.18 -3.25 5.84
N GLU A 118 0.12 -1.97 6.01
CA GLU A 118 1.50 -1.47 5.96
C GLU A 118 2.41 -2.26 6.89
N TYR A 119 2.02 -2.39 8.17
CA TYR A 119 2.80 -3.14 9.14
C TYR A 119 2.99 -4.60 8.73
N PHE A 120 1.87 -5.26 8.43
CA PHE A 120 1.84 -6.69 8.14
C PHE A 120 2.66 -7.04 6.89
N LEU A 121 2.46 -6.28 5.81
CA LEU A 121 3.14 -6.53 4.54
C LEU A 121 4.58 -6.02 4.54
N LEU A 122 4.91 -4.92 5.23
CA LEU A 122 6.31 -4.54 5.39
C LEU A 122 7.09 -5.61 6.16
N GLY A 123 6.50 -6.20 7.20
CA GLY A 123 7.11 -7.33 7.91
C GLY A 123 7.37 -8.53 7.01
N LYS A 124 6.46 -8.84 6.07
CA LYS A 124 6.66 -9.91 5.07
C LYS A 124 7.69 -9.55 3.99
N LEU A 125 7.73 -8.30 3.55
CA LEU A 125 8.64 -7.84 2.49
C LEU A 125 10.08 -7.64 2.98
N TYR A 126 10.25 -7.29 4.26
CA TYR A 126 11.51 -6.86 4.86
C TYR A 126 11.79 -7.57 6.18
N GLU A 127 11.44 -8.86 6.27
CA GLU A 127 11.45 -9.69 7.49
C GLU A 127 12.78 -9.68 8.29
N ASN A 128 13.89 -9.29 7.64
CA ASN A 128 15.23 -9.18 8.25
C ASN A 128 15.76 -7.73 8.41
N GLU A 129 14.98 -6.70 8.03
CA GLU A 129 15.47 -5.31 7.93
C GLU A 129 14.69 -4.32 8.80
N ILE A 130 13.50 -4.67 9.30
CA ILE A 130 12.65 -3.72 10.05
C ILE A 130 11.96 -4.42 11.24
N ASP A 131 12.22 -3.94 12.46
CA ASP A 131 11.31 -4.19 13.60
C ASP A 131 10.09 -3.28 13.42
N ALA A 132 9.14 -3.72 12.62
CA ALA A 132 7.96 -2.93 12.33
C ALA A 132 7.25 -2.65 13.66
N GLY A 133 6.94 -1.37 13.90
CA GLY A 133 6.27 -0.81 15.07
C GLY A 133 4.79 -0.56 14.82
N GLY A 134 3.93 -1.30 15.52
CA GLY A 134 2.47 -1.23 15.41
C GLY A 134 1.87 -1.70 16.73
N ALA A 135 2.06 -0.92 17.80
CA ALA A 135 1.73 -1.33 19.16
C ALA A 135 0.25 -1.66 19.35
N LEU A 136 -0.65 -0.87 18.77
CA LEU A 136 -2.10 -1.04 18.90
C LEU A 136 -2.60 -2.35 18.25
N LEU A 137 -2.03 -2.70 17.10
CA LEU A 137 -2.43 -3.88 16.34
C LEU A 137 -1.70 -5.14 16.78
N ARG A 138 -0.44 -5.04 17.26
CA ARG A 138 0.19 -6.13 18.04
C ARG A 138 -0.68 -6.47 19.25
N MET A 139 -1.29 -5.47 19.90
CA MET A 139 -2.21 -5.67 21.01
C MET A 139 -3.50 -6.38 20.58
N ILE A 140 -4.19 -5.91 19.54
CA ILE A 140 -5.40 -6.54 18.99
C ILE A 140 -5.13 -7.96 18.48
N LYS A 141 -4.03 -8.16 17.75
CA LYS A 141 -3.56 -9.47 17.29
C LYS A 141 -3.30 -10.43 18.44
N THR A 142 -2.67 -9.95 19.52
CA THR A 142 -2.40 -10.76 20.73
C THR A 142 -3.70 -11.13 21.46
N VAL A 143 -4.69 -10.23 21.46
CA VAL A 143 -5.94 -10.42 22.21
C VAL A 143 -6.93 -11.34 21.47
N ILE A 144 -7.05 -11.23 20.14
CA ILE A 144 -8.11 -11.91 19.37
C ILE A 144 -7.57 -13.13 18.60
N GLY A 145 -6.28 -13.17 18.29
CA GLY A 145 -5.63 -14.21 17.50
C GLY A 145 -5.73 -13.95 15.99
N GLU A 146 -4.62 -14.13 15.27
CA GLU A 146 -4.47 -13.83 13.83
C GLU A 146 -5.57 -14.48 12.97
N GLU A 147 -5.85 -15.77 13.19
CA GLU A 147 -6.82 -16.52 12.39
C GLU A 147 -8.26 -15.99 12.58
N LYS A 148 -8.63 -15.62 13.82
CA LYS A 148 -9.95 -15.04 14.11
C LYS A 148 -10.10 -13.64 13.53
N PHE A 149 -9.03 -12.84 13.58
CA PHE A 149 -9.03 -11.51 12.98
C PHE A 149 -9.14 -11.60 11.45
N GLN A 150 -8.32 -12.43 10.81
CA GLN A 150 -8.36 -12.65 9.36
C GLN A 150 -9.75 -13.11 8.89
N LYS A 151 -10.35 -14.10 9.56
CA LYS A 151 -11.72 -14.57 9.25
C LYS A 151 -12.81 -13.52 9.41
N GLY A 152 -12.57 -12.49 10.23
CA GLY A 152 -13.54 -11.39 10.42
C GLY A 152 -13.44 -10.28 9.37
N VAL A 153 -12.36 -10.25 8.60
CA VAL A 153 -12.05 -9.20 7.62
C VAL A 153 -12.30 -9.66 6.17
N GLN A 154 -12.29 -10.98 5.94
CA GLN A 154 -12.73 -11.64 4.70
C GLN A 154 -14.26 -11.72 4.62
#